data_AF-A0A2E6C036-F1
#
_entry.id   AF-A0A2E6C036-F1
#
_cell.length_a   1.000
_cell.length_b   1.000
_cell.length_c   1.000
_cell.angle_alpha   90.00
_cell.angle_beta   90.00
_cell.angle_gamma   90.00
#
_symmetry.space_group_name_H-M   'P 1'
#
loop_
_entity.id
_entity.type
_entity.pdbx_description
1 polymer ?
#
loop_
_entity_poly.entity_id
_entity_poly.type
_entity_poly.pdbx_seq_one_letter_code
_entity_poly.pdbx_strand_id
1 'polypeptide(L)'
;MQLSEDGNYMWNGTEWVPVEEQAPAPAEEVEAAPPTPEGEATPPASEAPTPAVMPQETAVQPVNTAPAMIAPVVIKTGASPKPAINMAAAFSVFKYGIIALAGWFVSMILLSIVWYMAFDMAISSDSATTGMVILVIATLVTIIAYGQMIIYPVGKALKDGRSDDVSFSYVDSWKTSITGFVESIVVTAVLALMIGIGIGYEVPALWILGAIGYFFFIMGYVPYMVRKAAEIMR
;
A
#
# COMPACT_ATOMS: atom_id res chain seq x y z
N MET A 1 -18.50 -29.63 5.36
CA MET A 1 -18.63 -28.47 4.45
C MET A 1 -17.23 -28.15 3.96
N GLN A 2 -17.05 -27.90 2.66
CA GLN A 2 -15.74 -27.56 2.10
C GLN A 2 -15.76 -26.07 1.71
N LEU A 3 -14.79 -25.31 2.20
CA LEU A 3 -14.58 -23.91 1.83
C LEU A 3 -13.55 -23.83 0.71
N SER A 4 -13.62 -22.79 -0.11
CA SER A 4 -12.61 -22.45 -1.10
C SER A 4 -11.31 -21.96 -0.44
N GLU A 5 -10.18 -22.03 -1.16
CA GLU A 5 -8.86 -21.63 -0.62
C GLU A 5 -8.78 -20.14 -0.25
N ASP A 6 -9.63 -19.30 -0.86
CA ASP A 6 -9.79 -17.88 -0.58
C ASP A 6 -10.89 -17.58 0.45
N GLY A 7 -11.57 -18.59 0.99
CA GLY A 7 -12.61 -18.48 2.03
C GLY A 7 -13.96 -17.89 1.58
N ASN A 8 -14.07 -17.41 0.34
CA ASN A 8 -15.24 -16.67 -0.15
C ASN A 8 -16.44 -17.55 -0.55
N TYR A 9 -16.21 -18.85 -0.82
CA TYR A 9 -17.22 -19.76 -1.33
C TYR A 9 -17.30 -21.06 -0.52
N MET A 10 -18.50 -21.59 -0.37
CA MET A 10 -18.77 -22.91 0.23
C MET A 10 -19.33 -23.87 -0.82
N TRP A 11 -18.82 -25.10 -0.82
CA TRP A 11 -19.35 -26.18 -1.66
C TRP A 11 -20.63 -26.75 -1.06
N ASN A 12 -21.75 -26.62 -1.77
CA ASN A 12 -23.06 -27.13 -1.33
C ASN A 12 -23.33 -28.59 -1.74
N GLY A 13 -22.39 -29.24 -2.44
CA GLY A 13 -22.54 -30.59 -3.00
C GLY A 13 -22.79 -30.62 -4.51
N THR A 14 -23.27 -29.51 -5.08
CA THR A 14 -23.61 -29.37 -6.52
C THR A 14 -22.86 -28.20 -7.16
N GLU A 15 -22.71 -27.08 -6.43
CA GLU A 15 -22.04 -25.86 -6.89
C GLU A 15 -21.35 -25.11 -5.72
N TRP A 16 -20.54 -24.11 -6.09
CA TRP A 16 -19.90 -23.19 -5.15
C TRP A 16 -20.82 -21.97 -4.92
N VAL A 17 -21.29 -21.79 -3.69
CA VAL A 17 -22.17 -20.68 -3.31
C VAL A 17 -21.36 -19.64 -2.51
N PRO A 18 -21.54 -18.32 -2.74
CA PRO A 18 -20.92 -17.28 -1.93
C PRO A 18 -21.32 -17.42 -0.45
N VAL A 19 -20.37 -17.29 0.47
CA VAL A 19 -20.65 -17.39 1.92
C VAL A 19 -21.54 -16.22 2.40
N GLU A 20 -21.45 -15.06 1.75
CA GLU A 20 -22.25 -13.86 2.05
C GLU A 20 -23.76 -14.05 1.79
N GLU A 21 -24.15 -14.89 0.82
CA GLU A 21 -25.57 -15.18 0.52
C GLU A 21 -26.26 -16.06 1.58
N GLN A 22 -25.52 -16.55 2.57
CA GLN A 22 -26.05 -17.39 3.65
C GLN A 22 -25.95 -16.76 5.05
N ALA A 23 -25.59 -15.48 5.15
CA ALA A 23 -25.77 -14.72 6.39
C ALA A 23 -27.27 -14.68 6.75
N PRO A 24 -27.72 -15.24 7.89
CA PRO A 24 -29.12 -15.11 8.29
C PRO A 24 -29.44 -13.63 8.48
N ALA A 25 -30.56 -13.17 7.89
CA ALA A 25 -31.10 -11.85 8.20
C ALA A 25 -31.28 -11.74 9.73
N PRO A 26 -31.00 -10.57 10.36
CA PRO A 26 -31.02 -10.46 11.81
C PRO A 26 -32.40 -10.83 12.36
N ALA A 27 -32.49 -12.00 13.01
CA ALA A 27 -33.67 -12.41 13.73
C ALA A 27 -33.82 -11.53 14.99
N GLU A 28 -35.06 -11.17 15.30
CA GLU A 28 -35.39 -10.21 16.35
C GLU A 28 -34.85 -10.63 17.72
N GLU A 29 -34.30 -9.63 18.42
CA GLU A 29 -33.75 -9.75 19.76
C GLU A 29 -34.89 -9.99 20.77
N VAL A 30 -34.97 -11.20 21.34
CA VAL A 30 -35.91 -11.52 22.44
C VAL A 30 -35.13 -11.94 23.69
N GLU A 31 -35.30 -11.10 24.71
CA GLU A 31 -34.71 -11.13 26.04
C GLU A 31 -35.23 -12.30 26.92
N ALA A 32 -34.31 -13.08 27.52
CA ALA A 32 -34.48 -13.72 28.85
C ALA A 32 -33.17 -14.36 29.35
N ALA A 33 -32.93 -14.33 30.67
CA ALA A 33 -31.67 -14.69 31.34
C ALA A 33 -31.77 -16.02 32.17
N PRO A 34 -30.76 -16.45 32.98
CA PRO A 34 -30.38 -17.87 33.16
C PRO A 34 -30.80 -18.46 34.55
N PRO A 35 -30.31 -19.63 35.07
CA PRO A 35 -28.90 -19.91 35.43
C PRO A 35 -28.35 -21.37 35.24
N THR A 36 -27.06 -21.50 35.58
CA THR A 36 -26.10 -22.63 35.78
C THR A 36 -26.56 -23.77 36.75
N PRO A 37 -25.83 -24.93 36.97
CA PRO A 37 -24.35 -25.05 37.06
C PRO A 37 -23.61 -26.39 36.72
N GLU A 38 -22.27 -26.34 36.93
CA GLU A 38 -21.32 -27.39 37.39
C GLU A 38 -20.74 -28.48 36.43
N GLY A 39 -19.41 -28.71 36.55
CA GLY A 39 -18.70 -29.86 35.95
C GLY A 39 -17.20 -29.67 35.60
N GLU A 40 -16.30 -29.46 36.57
CA GLU A 40 -14.83 -29.54 36.36
C GLU A 40 -14.30 -30.99 36.38
N ALA A 41 -13.32 -31.33 35.51
CA ALA A 41 -12.14 -32.16 35.82
C ALA A 41 -11.22 -32.44 34.58
N THR A 42 -9.91 -32.57 34.82
CA THR A 42 -8.82 -33.02 33.91
C THR A 42 -7.69 -33.67 34.75
N PRO A 43 -6.60 -34.26 34.19
CA PRO A 43 -6.40 -35.02 32.94
C PRO A 43 -6.08 -36.52 33.33
N PRO A 44 -4.92 -37.22 33.14
CA PRO A 44 -3.88 -37.24 32.09
C PRO A 44 -3.37 -38.64 31.60
N ALA A 45 -2.63 -38.62 30.48
CA ALA A 45 -1.42 -39.40 30.10
C ALA A 45 -1.38 -40.95 29.97
N SER A 46 -0.84 -41.42 28.82
CA SER A 46 0.26 -42.42 28.64
C SER A 46 0.41 -42.70 27.12
N GLU A 47 1.41 -42.11 26.44
CA GLU A 47 2.72 -42.69 26.04
C GLU A 47 2.71 -43.61 24.79
N ALA A 48 3.65 -43.33 23.88
CA ALA A 48 4.10 -44.22 22.80
C ALA A 48 5.55 -44.67 23.10
N PRO A 49 6.05 -45.76 22.48
CA PRO A 49 7.11 -45.52 21.48
C PRO A 49 7.15 -46.49 20.26
N THR A 50 7.70 -45.93 19.17
CA THR A 50 8.57 -46.46 18.08
C THR A 50 9.06 -47.93 18.10
N PRO A 51 9.38 -48.57 16.93
CA PRO A 51 10.39 -48.06 15.99
C PRO A 51 10.22 -48.31 14.46
N ALA A 52 11.17 -47.75 13.71
CA ALA A 52 11.27 -47.70 12.25
C ALA A 52 11.86 -48.96 11.59
N VAL A 53 11.83 -49.02 10.25
CA VAL A 53 12.93 -49.45 9.35
C VAL A 53 12.53 -49.16 7.89
N MET A 54 13.43 -48.56 7.10
CA MET A 54 13.32 -48.51 5.63
C MET A 54 13.99 -49.73 4.98
N PRO A 55 13.55 -50.14 3.80
CA PRO A 55 14.53 -50.37 2.73
C PRO A 55 14.27 -49.49 1.51
N GLN A 56 15.35 -48.88 1.01
CA GLN A 56 15.40 -48.22 -0.29
C GLN A 56 15.74 -49.27 -1.36
N GLU A 57 14.85 -49.52 -2.32
CA GLU A 57 15.10 -50.48 -3.40
C GLU A 57 14.93 -49.82 -4.78
N THR A 58 16.06 -49.66 -5.48
CA THR A 58 16.14 -49.04 -6.79
C THR A 58 15.74 -50.04 -7.87
N ALA A 59 14.47 -50.06 -8.26
CA ALA A 59 13.97 -50.89 -9.36
C ALA A 59 13.86 -50.09 -10.68
N VAL A 60 14.51 -50.58 -11.73
CA VAL A 60 14.53 -49.98 -13.08
C VAL A 60 13.15 -50.06 -13.73
N GLN A 61 12.65 -48.96 -14.30
CA GLN A 61 11.36 -48.94 -15.00
C GLN A 61 11.41 -49.81 -16.28
N PRO A 62 10.51 -50.80 -16.45
CA PRO A 62 10.26 -51.37 -17.76
C PRO A 62 9.47 -50.37 -18.62
N VAL A 63 10.01 -50.01 -19.79
CA VAL A 63 9.37 -49.09 -20.74
C VAL A 63 8.11 -49.75 -21.30
N ASN A 64 6.95 -49.38 -20.76
CA ASN A 64 5.67 -49.90 -21.22
C ASN A 64 5.08 -48.98 -22.29
N THR A 65 5.26 -49.34 -23.57
CA THR A 65 4.72 -48.60 -24.71
C THR A 65 3.21 -48.77 -24.83
N ALA A 66 2.45 -48.01 -24.05
CA ALA A 66 1.01 -47.83 -24.26
C ALA A 66 0.77 -46.80 -25.37
N PRO A 67 -0.21 -47.02 -26.28
CA PRO A 67 -0.59 -46.01 -27.26
C PRO A 67 -1.11 -44.76 -26.55
N ALA A 68 -0.53 -43.60 -26.86
CA ALA A 68 -0.96 -42.33 -26.29
C ALA A 68 -2.40 -42.01 -26.74
N MET A 69 -3.38 -42.27 -25.87
CA MET A 69 -4.72 -41.72 -26.05
C MET A 69 -4.61 -40.21 -25.95
N ILE A 70 -4.77 -39.52 -27.09
CA ILE A 70 -4.86 -38.08 -27.16
C ILE A 70 -6.15 -37.70 -26.43
N ALA A 71 -6.02 -37.29 -25.15
CA ALA A 71 -7.13 -36.74 -24.41
C ALA A 71 -7.67 -35.53 -25.18
N PRO A 72 -9.00 -35.39 -25.37
CA PRO A 72 -9.55 -34.25 -26.06
C PRO A 72 -9.13 -32.98 -25.34
N VAL A 73 -8.54 -32.03 -26.06
CA VAL A 73 -8.21 -30.72 -25.52
C VAL A 73 -9.52 -30.05 -25.13
N VAL A 74 -9.81 -30.05 -23.82
CA VAL A 74 -10.91 -29.28 -23.25
C VAL A 74 -10.51 -27.81 -23.34
N ILE A 75 -10.82 -27.19 -24.47
CA ILE A 75 -10.86 -25.74 -24.59
C ILE A 75 -11.90 -25.28 -23.57
N LYS A 76 -11.47 -24.61 -22.50
CA LYS A 76 -12.37 -23.94 -21.56
C LYS A 76 -13.04 -22.75 -22.26
N THR A 77 -14.04 -23.03 -23.09
CA THR A 77 -14.96 -22.03 -23.64
C THR A 77 -15.82 -21.49 -22.51
N GLY A 78 -15.39 -20.38 -21.91
CA GLY A 78 -16.09 -19.77 -20.78
C GLY A 78 -15.22 -18.88 -19.93
N ALA A 79 -14.57 -17.87 -20.54
CA ALA A 79 -14.30 -16.66 -19.76
C ALA A 79 -15.67 -16.00 -19.51
N SER A 80 -16.14 -16.03 -18.26
CA SER A 80 -17.35 -15.31 -17.87
C SER A 80 -17.20 -13.82 -18.25
N PRO A 81 -18.25 -13.15 -18.76
CA PRO A 81 -18.14 -11.77 -19.21
C PRO A 81 -17.71 -10.88 -18.06
N LYS A 82 -16.44 -10.45 -18.04
CA LYS A 82 -15.93 -9.55 -17.02
C LYS A 82 -16.73 -8.24 -17.14
N PRO A 83 -17.46 -7.79 -16.11
CA PRO A 83 -18.34 -6.64 -16.22
C PRO A 83 -17.53 -5.43 -16.70
N ALA A 84 -17.97 -4.82 -17.81
CA ALA A 84 -17.18 -3.86 -18.57
C ALA A 84 -16.80 -2.59 -17.77
N ILE A 85 -17.57 -2.29 -16.71
CA ILE A 85 -17.30 -1.22 -15.75
C ILE A 85 -17.52 -1.79 -14.34
N ASN A 86 -16.45 -1.87 -13.55
CA ASN A 86 -16.58 -2.11 -12.11
C ASN A 86 -16.95 -0.80 -11.41
N MET A 87 -18.25 -0.58 -11.18
CA MET A 87 -18.75 0.65 -10.55
C MET A 87 -18.19 0.85 -9.13
N ALA A 88 -17.96 -0.21 -8.36
CA ALA A 88 -17.36 -0.11 -7.04
C ALA A 88 -15.92 0.43 -7.12
N ALA A 89 -15.13 -0.02 -8.11
CA ALA A 89 -13.81 0.54 -8.38
C ALA A 89 -13.86 2.02 -8.82
N ALA A 90 -14.85 2.40 -9.64
CA ALA A 90 -15.04 3.79 -10.05
C ALA A 90 -15.40 4.72 -8.87
N PHE A 91 -16.33 4.31 -8.01
CA PHE A 91 -16.66 5.05 -6.78
C PHE A 91 -15.49 5.08 -5.77
N SER A 92 -14.70 4.00 -5.70
CA SER A 92 -13.48 3.94 -4.89
C SER A 92 -12.44 4.98 -5.35
N VAL A 93 -12.16 5.04 -6.66
CA VAL A 93 -11.29 6.08 -7.24
C VAL A 93 -11.83 7.49 -6.98
N PHE A 94 -13.14 7.71 -7.12
CA PHE A 94 -13.77 9.00 -6.82
C PHE A 94 -13.64 9.42 -5.34
N LYS A 95 -13.87 8.49 -4.40
CA LYS A 95 -13.71 8.69 -2.95
C LYS A 95 -12.29 9.15 -2.60
N TYR A 96 -11.26 8.45 -3.07
CA TYR A 96 -9.88 8.85 -2.81
C TYR A 96 -9.47 10.10 -3.59
N GLY A 97 -10.07 10.35 -4.77
CA GLY A 97 -9.94 11.60 -5.51
C GLY A 97 -10.40 12.81 -4.69
N ILE A 98 -11.54 12.73 -4.01
CA ILE A 98 -12.01 13.80 -3.09
C ILE A 98 -11.05 13.99 -1.91
N ILE A 99 -10.59 12.90 -1.27
CA ILE A 99 -9.66 12.98 -0.13
C ILE A 99 -8.33 13.62 -0.56
N ALA A 100 -7.79 13.20 -1.72
CA ALA A 100 -6.59 13.78 -2.29
C ALA A 100 -6.77 15.25 -2.69
N LEU A 101 -7.90 15.63 -3.28
CA LEU A 101 -8.21 17.01 -3.67
C LEU A 101 -8.35 17.93 -2.45
N ALA A 102 -9.02 17.48 -1.39
CA ALA A 102 -9.17 18.24 -0.15
C ALA A 102 -7.81 18.48 0.52
N GLY A 103 -6.97 17.44 0.60
CA GLY A 103 -5.59 17.57 1.06
C GLY A 103 -4.77 18.51 0.18
N TRP A 104 -4.84 18.33 -1.14
CA TRP A 104 -4.12 19.15 -2.11
C TRP A 104 -4.47 20.64 -2.00
N PHE A 105 -5.76 20.98 -1.92
CA PHE A 105 -6.21 22.37 -1.87
C PHE A 105 -5.73 23.09 -0.60
N VAL A 106 -5.86 22.44 0.57
CA VAL A 106 -5.36 22.99 1.84
C VAL A 106 -3.83 23.12 1.82
N SER A 107 -3.13 22.09 1.33
CA SER A 107 -1.67 22.13 1.20
C SER A 107 -1.18 23.19 0.21
N MET A 108 -1.89 23.47 -0.89
CA MET A 108 -1.53 24.55 -1.82
C MET A 108 -1.64 25.94 -1.17
N ILE A 109 -2.65 26.18 -0.33
CA ILE A 109 -2.78 27.44 0.42
C ILE A 109 -1.62 27.58 1.42
N LEU A 110 -1.37 26.54 2.23
CA LEU A 110 -0.29 26.55 3.23
C LEU A 110 1.09 26.68 2.58
N LEU A 111 1.37 25.94 1.50
CA LEU A 111 2.63 26.05 0.76
C LEU A 111 2.79 27.43 0.12
N SER A 112 1.72 28.04 -0.39
CA SER A 112 1.80 29.40 -0.94
C SER A 112 2.21 30.43 0.12
N ILE A 113 1.69 30.30 1.36
CA ILE A 113 2.10 31.15 2.49
C ILE A 113 3.55 30.87 2.88
N VAL A 114 3.94 29.60 3.03
CA VAL A 114 5.32 29.20 3.39
C VAL A 114 6.33 29.68 2.35
N TRP A 115 6.03 29.54 1.06
CA TRP A 115 6.89 30.02 -0.03
C TRP A 115 6.92 31.54 -0.12
N TYR A 116 5.80 32.23 0.07
CA TYR A 116 5.79 33.69 0.16
C TYR A 116 6.72 34.17 1.28
N MET A 117 6.60 33.61 2.48
CA MET A 117 7.47 33.93 3.62
C MET A 117 8.93 33.56 3.34
N ALA A 118 9.20 32.42 2.72
CA ALA A 118 10.56 32.01 2.36
C ALA A 118 11.21 32.95 1.33
N PHE A 119 10.46 33.43 0.33
CA PHE A 119 10.94 34.42 -0.62
C PHE A 119 11.16 35.78 0.05
N ASP A 120 10.22 36.25 0.88
CA ASP A 120 10.35 37.50 1.63
C ASP A 120 11.60 37.48 2.53
N MET A 121 11.78 36.41 3.32
CA MET A 121 12.97 36.19 4.14
C MET A 121 14.27 36.04 3.33
N ALA A 122 14.23 35.43 2.15
CA ALA A 122 15.41 35.27 1.32
C ALA A 122 15.84 36.58 0.66
N ILE A 123 14.89 37.37 0.15
CA ILE A 123 15.13 38.65 -0.52
C ILE A 123 15.51 39.75 0.49
N SER A 124 14.96 39.71 1.71
CA SER A 124 15.31 40.63 2.79
C SER A 124 16.61 40.26 3.53
N SER A 125 17.27 39.16 3.18
CA SER A 125 18.50 38.73 3.86
C SER A 125 19.73 39.54 3.43
N ASP A 126 20.61 39.87 4.38
CA ASP A 126 21.83 40.66 4.16
C ASP A 126 22.89 40.00 3.25
N SER A 127 22.65 38.76 2.80
CA SER A 127 23.61 37.98 2.01
C SER A 127 22.89 37.00 1.08
N ALA A 128 23.28 37.01 -0.20
CA ALA A 128 22.77 36.08 -1.20
C ALA A 128 22.96 34.60 -0.78
N THR A 129 24.02 34.27 -0.03
CA THR A 129 24.22 32.93 0.53
C THR A 129 23.15 32.58 1.57
N THR A 130 22.79 33.52 2.44
CA THR A 130 21.72 33.34 3.43
C THR A 130 20.38 33.13 2.74
N GLY A 131 20.05 33.96 1.73
CA GLY A 131 18.84 33.82 0.93
C GLY A 131 18.77 32.48 0.20
N MET A 132 19.87 32.02 -0.41
CA MET A 132 19.97 30.70 -1.04
C MET A 132 19.68 29.57 -0.02
N VAL A 133 20.28 29.63 1.17
CA VAL A 133 20.07 28.62 2.23
C VAL A 133 18.61 28.60 2.69
N ILE A 134 17.95 29.76 2.83
CA ILE A 134 16.51 29.85 3.16
C ILE A 134 15.66 29.13 2.10
N LEU A 135 15.91 29.40 0.81
CA LEU A 135 15.16 28.77 -0.29
C LEU A 135 15.44 27.27 -0.41
N VAL A 136 16.66 26.82 -0.16
CA VAL A 136 17.00 25.38 -0.08
C VAL A 136 16.24 24.71 1.07
N ILE A 137 16.19 25.32 2.26
CA ILE A 137 15.43 24.79 3.40
C ILE A 137 13.92 24.74 3.09
N ALA A 138 13.36 25.79 2.48
CA ALA A 138 11.95 25.80 2.05
C ALA A 138 11.64 24.70 1.01
N THR A 139 12.58 24.43 0.11
CA THR A 139 12.49 23.30 -0.85
C THR A 139 12.46 21.95 -0.13
N LEU A 140 13.35 21.74 0.85
CA LEU A 140 13.38 20.51 1.65
C LEU A 140 12.09 20.29 2.44
N VAL A 141 11.55 21.33 3.09
CA VAL A 141 10.25 21.28 3.79
C VAL A 141 9.10 20.96 2.82
N THR A 142 9.16 21.49 1.59
CA THR A 142 8.16 21.23 0.54
C THR A 142 8.11 19.74 0.17
N ILE A 143 9.23 19.01 0.17
CA ILE A 143 9.22 17.56 -0.08
C ILE A 143 8.52 16.77 1.04
N ILE A 144 8.66 17.19 2.30
CA ILE A 144 7.92 16.57 3.42
C ILE A 144 6.41 16.81 3.27
N ALA A 145 6.01 18.03 2.90
CA ALA A 145 4.61 18.37 2.64
C ALA A 145 4.05 17.62 1.42
N TYR A 146 4.83 17.52 0.33
CA TYR A 146 4.44 16.77 -0.86
C TYR A 146 4.27 15.28 -0.58
N GLY A 147 5.18 14.69 0.21
CA GLY A 147 5.04 13.31 0.68
C GLY A 147 3.80 13.11 1.56
N GLN A 148 3.38 14.08 2.38
CA GLN A 148 2.08 14.04 3.07
C GLN A 148 0.89 13.95 2.11
N MET A 149 0.86 14.80 1.09
CA MET A 149 -0.23 14.88 0.13
C MET A 149 -0.42 13.55 -0.62
N ILE A 150 0.65 12.78 -0.82
CA ILE A 150 0.62 11.44 -1.42
C ILE A 150 0.22 10.39 -0.37
N ILE A 151 0.94 10.32 0.75
CA ILE A 151 0.90 9.18 1.67
C ILE A 151 -0.42 9.08 2.45
N TYR A 152 -1.07 10.21 2.74
CA TYR A 152 -2.35 10.21 3.47
C TYR A 152 -3.52 9.55 2.68
N PRO A 153 -3.87 9.99 1.45
CA PRO A 153 -4.92 9.33 0.67
C PRO A 153 -4.53 7.90 0.25
N VAL A 154 -3.26 7.65 -0.06
CA VAL A 154 -2.77 6.30 -0.41
C VAL A 154 -2.88 5.33 0.77
N GLY A 155 -2.47 5.74 1.97
CA GLY A 155 -2.58 4.92 3.17
C GLY A 155 -4.03 4.62 3.55
N LYS A 156 -4.94 5.59 3.37
CA LYS A 156 -6.38 5.36 3.48
C LYS A 156 -6.91 4.35 2.45
N ALA A 157 -6.51 4.47 1.19
CA ALA A 157 -6.94 3.56 0.13
C ALA A 157 -6.46 2.12 0.34
N LEU A 158 -5.21 1.96 0.78
CA LEU A 158 -4.63 0.66 1.09
C LEU A 158 -5.24 0.03 2.35
N LYS A 159 -5.58 0.84 3.38
CA LYS A 159 -6.29 0.36 4.57
C LYS A 159 -7.70 -0.14 4.23
N ASP A 160 -8.45 0.66 3.48
CA ASP A 160 -9.83 0.35 3.09
C ASP A 160 -9.91 -0.84 2.10
N GLY A 161 -8.78 -1.25 1.50
CA GLY A 161 -8.67 -2.44 0.65
C GLY A 161 -8.32 -3.74 1.40
N ARG A 162 -8.33 -3.74 2.74
CA ARG A 162 -7.99 -4.88 3.59
C ARG A 162 -9.13 -5.27 4.53
N SER A 163 -9.10 -6.52 4.96
CA SER A 163 -10.07 -7.14 5.89
C SER A 163 -9.54 -7.30 7.32
N ASP A 164 -8.30 -6.88 7.60
CA ASP A 164 -7.66 -6.97 8.91
C ASP A 164 -7.63 -5.62 9.66
N ASP A 165 -7.43 -5.68 10.97
CA ASP A 165 -7.50 -4.52 11.88
C ASP A 165 -6.33 -3.52 11.75
N VAL A 166 -5.56 -3.58 10.66
CA VAL A 166 -4.41 -2.68 10.45
C VAL A 166 -4.89 -1.23 10.36
N SER A 167 -4.49 -0.42 11.33
CA SER A 167 -4.84 1.00 11.39
C SER A 167 -3.79 1.85 10.68
N PHE A 168 -4.22 2.69 9.74
CA PHE A 168 -3.40 3.77 9.21
C PHE A 168 -3.89 5.12 9.75
N SER A 169 -3.09 5.77 10.61
CA SER A 169 -3.42 7.07 11.19
C SER A 169 -2.77 8.23 10.45
N TYR A 170 -3.28 9.45 10.70
CA TYR A 170 -2.64 10.68 10.23
C TYR A 170 -1.24 10.89 10.82
N VAL A 171 -0.96 10.36 12.02
CA VAL A 171 0.39 10.45 12.62
C VAL A 171 1.36 9.54 11.87
N ASP A 172 0.89 8.40 11.37
CA ASP A 172 1.73 7.46 10.61
C ASP A 172 1.95 7.95 9.18
N SER A 173 1.00 8.70 8.61
CA SER A 173 1.23 9.45 7.36
C SER A 173 2.40 10.42 7.53
N TRP A 174 2.43 11.21 8.62
CA TRP A 174 3.53 12.13 8.95
C TRP A 174 4.88 11.42 9.11
N LYS A 175 4.97 10.40 9.96
CA LYS A 175 6.20 9.60 10.14
C LYS A 175 6.73 9.07 8.81
N THR A 176 5.85 8.51 7.98
CA THR A 176 6.24 7.85 6.72
C THR A 176 6.78 8.83 5.69
N SER A 177 6.23 10.04 5.59
CA SER A 177 6.83 11.07 4.71
C SER A 177 8.14 11.62 5.26
N ILE A 178 8.31 11.72 6.58
CA ILE A 178 9.60 12.11 7.15
C ILE A 178 10.64 11.03 6.85
N THR A 179 10.30 9.75 6.96
CA THR A 179 11.15 8.64 6.52
C THR A 179 11.48 8.72 5.02
N GLY A 180 10.47 8.94 4.18
CA GLY A 180 10.65 9.12 2.73
C GLY A 180 11.55 10.29 2.36
N PHE A 181 11.41 11.41 3.08
CA PHE A 181 12.27 12.58 2.96
C PHE A 181 13.70 12.28 3.43
N VAL A 182 13.90 11.64 4.58
CA VAL A 182 15.24 11.28 5.09
C VAL A 182 15.97 10.34 4.13
N GLU A 183 15.28 9.36 3.55
CA GLU A 183 15.85 8.46 2.53
C GLU A 183 16.17 9.17 1.19
N SER A 184 15.62 10.38 0.96
CA SER A 184 15.84 11.17 -0.27
C SER A 184 16.55 12.51 -0.05
N ILE A 185 16.93 12.85 1.18
CA ILE A 185 17.40 14.19 1.55
C ILE A 185 18.69 14.57 0.82
N VAL A 186 19.60 13.61 0.62
CA VAL A 186 20.88 13.84 -0.08
C VAL A 186 20.63 14.24 -1.54
N VAL A 187 19.76 13.49 -2.24
CA VAL A 187 19.39 13.78 -3.64
C VAL A 187 18.68 15.12 -3.74
N THR A 188 17.70 15.36 -2.85
CA THR A 188 16.92 16.61 -2.83
C THR A 188 17.81 17.82 -2.56
N ALA A 189 18.69 17.75 -1.56
CA ALA A 189 19.58 18.84 -1.19
C ALA A 189 20.61 19.14 -2.28
N VAL A 190 21.19 18.12 -2.92
CA VAL A 190 22.11 18.30 -4.05
C VAL A 190 21.41 18.98 -5.22
N LEU A 191 20.19 18.54 -5.58
CA LEU A 191 19.42 19.16 -6.67
C LEU A 191 19.03 20.62 -6.34
N ALA A 192 18.56 20.89 -5.12
CA ALA A 192 18.23 22.24 -4.67
C ALA A 192 19.48 23.16 -4.66
N LEU A 193 20.64 22.66 -4.24
CA LEU A 193 21.91 23.40 -4.30
C LEU A 193 22.39 23.62 -5.73
N MET A 194 22.25 22.65 -6.64
CA MET A 194 22.56 22.85 -8.07
C MET A 194 21.70 23.97 -8.67
N ILE A 195 20.40 24.02 -8.34
CA ILE A 195 19.51 25.10 -8.76
C ILE A 195 19.96 26.44 -8.15
N GLY A 196 20.15 26.50 -6.83
CA GLY A 196 20.53 27.73 -6.12
C GLY A 196 21.88 28.31 -6.57
N ILE A 197 22.90 27.46 -6.71
CA ILE A 197 24.23 27.85 -7.22
C ILE A 197 24.14 28.24 -8.70
N GLY A 198 23.39 27.49 -9.51
CA GLY A 198 23.25 27.78 -10.94
C GLY A 198 22.53 29.11 -11.21
N ILE A 199 21.58 29.50 -10.36
CA ILE A 199 20.96 30.83 -10.40
C ILE A 199 21.94 31.89 -9.88
N GLY A 200 22.51 31.68 -8.69
CA GLY A 200 23.34 32.70 -8.00
C GLY A 200 24.68 33.03 -8.68
N TYR A 201 25.21 32.13 -9.51
CA TYR A 201 26.41 32.35 -10.32
C TYR A 201 26.12 32.48 -11.83
N GLU A 202 24.86 32.66 -12.22
CA GLU A 202 24.44 32.80 -13.63
C GLU A 202 24.98 31.68 -14.54
N VAL A 203 24.83 30.41 -14.10
CA VAL A 203 25.24 29.21 -14.84
C VAL A 203 23.99 28.44 -15.32
N PRO A 204 23.43 28.76 -16.51
CA PRO A 204 22.21 28.12 -17.04
C PRO A 204 22.24 26.60 -17.02
N ALA A 205 23.34 26.00 -17.45
CA ALA A 205 23.47 24.55 -17.48
C ALA A 205 23.27 23.89 -16.10
N LEU A 206 23.73 24.54 -15.03
CA LEU A 206 23.67 23.96 -13.69
C LEU A 206 22.26 24.00 -13.10
N TRP A 207 21.56 25.14 -13.22
CA TRP A 207 20.18 25.23 -12.71
C TRP A 207 19.18 24.48 -13.59
N ILE A 208 19.40 24.42 -14.92
CA ILE A 208 18.57 23.60 -15.81
C ILE A 208 18.74 22.11 -15.51
N LEU A 209 19.97 21.61 -15.34
CA LEU A 209 20.21 20.21 -14.95
C LEU A 209 19.63 19.89 -13.57
N GLY A 210 19.78 20.81 -12.60
CA GLY A 210 19.16 20.70 -11.28
C GLY A 210 17.63 20.63 -11.36
N ALA A 211 17.00 21.49 -12.15
CA ALA A 211 15.54 21.53 -12.34
C ALA A 211 15.01 20.27 -13.05
N ILE A 212 15.70 19.77 -14.08
CA ILE A 212 15.35 18.52 -14.78
C ILE A 212 15.50 17.33 -13.81
N GLY A 213 16.60 17.26 -13.05
CA GLY A 213 16.80 16.24 -12.02
C GLY A 213 15.73 16.28 -10.93
N TYR A 214 15.32 17.48 -10.50
CA TYR A 214 14.25 17.69 -9.53
C TYR A 214 12.87 17.27 -10.08
N PHE A 215 12.59 17.53 -11.36
CA PHE A 215 11.38 17.03 -12.02
C PHE A 215 11.32 15.50 -12.04
N PHE A 216 12.41 14.82 -12.44
CA PHE A 216 12.48 13.36 -12.37
C PHE A 216 12.40 12.82 -10.94
N PHE A 217 13.01 13.52 -9.97
CA PHE A 217 12.89 13.18 -8.56
C PHE A 217 11.44 13.21 -8.09
N ILE A 218 10.70 14.30 -8.33
CA ILE A 218 9.28 14.44 -7.97
C ILE A 218 8.43 13.33 -8.61
N MET A 219 8.64 13.05 -9.91
CA MET A 219 7.96 11.97 -10.63
C MET A 219 8.24 10.58 -10.04
N GLY A 220 9.49 10.31 -9.63
CA GLY A 220 9.88 9.05 -8.99
C GLY A 220 9.47 8.95 -7.51
N TYR A 221 9.31 10.09 -6.84
CA TYR A 221 8.95 10.15 -5.41
C TYR A 221 7.53 9.64 -5.16
N VAL A 222 6.58 9.87 -6.07
CA VAL A 222 5.20 9.37 -5.97
C VAL A 222 5.15 7.83 -5.84
N PRO A 223 5.62 7.02 -6.81
CA PRO A 223 5.57 5.56 -6.69
C PRO A 223 6.46 5.03 -5.55
N TYR A 224 7.56 5.71 -5.22
CA TYR A 224 8.37 5.39 -4.06
C TYR A 224 7.59 5.54 -2.74
N MET A 225 6.84 6.64 -2.57
CA MET A 225 5.99 6.88 -1.40
C MET A 225 4.82 5.89 -1.33
N VAL A 226 4.24 5.50 -2.46
CA VAL A 226 3.21 4.44 -2.52
C VAL A 226 3.77 3.09 -2.04
N ARG A 227 4.98 2.71 -2.47
CA ARG A 227 5.67 1.52 -1.96
C ARG A 227 5.89 1.60 -0.45
N LYS A 228 6.38 2.73 0.06
CA LYS A 228 6.55 2.96 1.51
C LYS A 228 5.25 2.82 2.29
N ALA A 229 4.13 3.30 1.73
CA ALA A 229 2.80 3.09 2.28
C ALA A 229 2.49 1.59 2.46
N ALA A 230 2.70 0.80 1.40
CA ALA A 230 2.43 -0.63 1.45
C ALA A 230 3.36 -1.37 2.43
N GLU A 231 4.61 -0.92 2.61
CA GLU A 231 5.58 -1.53 3.53
C GLU A 231 5.18 -1.39 5.00
N ILE A 232 4.74 -0.20 5.45
CA ILE A 232 4.33 0.05 6.84
C ILE A 232 3.02 -0.62 7.25
N MET A 233 2.26 -1.14 6.28
CA MET A 233 0.98 -1.83 6.52
C MET A 233 1.15 -3.35 6.53
N ARG A 234 2.32 -3.90 6.19
CA ARG A 234 2.58 -5.34 6.32
C ARG A 234 2.64 -5.77 7.78
#